data_AF-A0A6G3XZF0-F1
#
_entry.id   AF-A0A6G3XZF0-F1
#
_cell.length_a   1.000
_cell.length_b   1.000
_cell.length_c   1.000
_cell.angle_alpha   90.00
_cell.angle_beta   90.00
_cell.angle_gamma   90.00
#
_symmetry.space_group_name_H-M   'P 1'
#
loop_
_entity.id
_entity.type
_entity.pdbx_description
1 polymer ?
#
loop_
_entity_poly.entity_id
_entity_poly.type
_entity_poly.pdbx_seq_one_letter_code
_entity_poly.pdbx_strand_id
1 'polypeptide(L)'
;MADDIKDIAHAVDAASVMRLFASPPRVLALGEPTHGVDAPLLLRNALFRQLVEREGYRTVTIESDCVAGLLVDDYVTTGAGTLDEVMERGFGHGLGKSTANRELVRWMRAFNADRPASDRVRFAGFDGPLEMAYAASPREAITSLHRVLADHVDAGLLPCTAGTLDRLLGADERWTDPAAMLDPSASFGRSAEAGQLRLLADDLGALLDAWTPHLIAVTSR
;
A
#
# COMPACT_ATOMS: atom_id res chain seq x y z
N MET A 1 21.51 45.40 -5.80
CA MET A 1 20.80 44.71 -6.89
C MET A 1 19.81 43.80 -6.19
N ALA A 2 18.52 43.99 -6.44
CA ALA A 2 17.51 43.09 -5.91
C ALA A 2 17.53 41.84 -6.79
N ASP A 3 17.86 40.69 -6.22
CA ASP A 3 17.77 39.42 -6.93
C ASP A 3 16.29 39.22 -7.31
N ASP A 4 16.00 39.20 -8.61
CA ASP A 4 14.65 39.03 -9.14
C ASP A 4 14.16 37.63 -8.74
N ILE A 5 12.89 37.48 -8.39
CA ILE A 5 12.31 36.20 -7.94
C ILE A 5 12.50 35.09 -9.00
N LYS A 6 12.74 35.48 -10.25
CA LYS A 6 13.04 34.62 -11.39
C LYS A 6 14.41 33.96 -11.31
N ASP A 7 15.37 34.58 -10.61
CA ASP A 7 16.74 34.05 -10.46
C ASP A 7 16.83 32.97 -9.36
N ILE A 8 15.80 32.85 -8.51
CA ILE A 8 15.69 31.83 -7.45
C ILE A 8 14.66 30.72 -7.74
N ALA A 9 13.80 30.91 -8.74
CA ALA A 9 12.77 29.95 -9.10
C ALA A 9 13.33 28.88 -10.06
N HIS A 10 13.36 27.63 -9.60
CA HIS A 10 13.71 26.48 -10.44
C HIS A 10 12.45 25.70 -10.84
N ALA A 11 12.48 25.10 -12.03
CA ALA A 11 11.48 24.12 -12.41
C ALA A 11 11.51 22.93 -11.43
N VAL A 12 10.33 22.39 -11.10
CA VAL A 12 10.22 21.18 -10.28
C VAL A 12 10.46 19.98 -11.18
N ASP A 13 11.73 19.68 -11.42
CA ASP A 13 12.22 18.56 -12.22
C ASP A 13 13.30 17.76 -11.47
N ALA A 14 13.61 16.55 -11.95
CA ALA A 14 14.52 15.65 -11.25
C ALA A 14 15.91 16.27 -11.07
N ALA A 15 16.45 16.94 -12.09
CA ALA A 15 17.76 17.57 -12.03
C ALA A 15 17.81 18.67 -10.96
N SER A 16 16.76 19.49 -10.86
CA SER A 16 16.68 20.58 -9.89
C SER A 16 16.51 20.07 -8.47
N VAL A 17 15.73 19.00 -8.27
CA VAL A 17 15.59 18.35 -6.97
C VAL A 17 16.89 17.67 -6.56
N MET A 18 17.58 16.96 -7.46
CA MET A 18 18.84 16.27 -7.14
C MET A 18 19.97 17.23 -6.76
N ARG A 19 20.01 18.45 -7.33
CA ARG A 19 20.98 19.49 -6.94
C ARG A 19 20.86 19.94 -5.48
N LEU A 20 19.73 19.67 -4.81
CA LEU A 20 19.56 20.00 -3.39
C LEU A 20 20.35 19.07 -2.45
N PHE A 21 20.85 17.95 -2.96
CA PHE A 21 21.53 16.93 -2.17
C PHE A 21 22.99 16.77 -2.62
N ALA A 22 23.90 16.57 -1.66
CA ALA A 22 25.31 16.32 -1.96
C ALA A 22 25.54 14.98 -2.70
N SER A 23 24.61 14.05 -2.56
CA SER A 23 24.57 12.76 -3.24
C SER A 23 23.11 12.32 -3.42
N PRO A 24 22.77 11.52 -4.45
CA PRO A 24 21.40 11.05 -4.66
C PRO A 24 20.86 10.34 -3.42
N PRO A 25 19.73 10.79 -2.84
CA PRO A 25 19.19 10.15 -1.66
C PRO A 25 18.66 8.75 -2.00
N ARG A 26 18.71 7.84 -1.02
CA ARG A 26 18.12 6.50 -1.15
C ARG A 26 16.59 6.52 -1.06
N VAL A 27 16.07 7.49 -0.32
CA VAL A 27 14.64 7.75 -0.11
C VAL A 27 14.42 9.24 -0.27
N LEU A 28 13.52 9.61 -1.18
CA LEU A 28 13.11 10.99 -1.41
C LEU A 28 11.62 11.10 -1.11
N ALA A 29 11.27 11.87 -0.08
CA ALA A 29 9.88 12.16 0.27
C ALA A 29 9.47 13.50 -0.36
N LEU A 30 8.29 13.52 -1.00
CA LEU A 30 7.68 14.71 -1.55
C LEU A 30 6.33 14.93 -0.89
N GLY A 31 6.22 16.00 -0.11
CA GLY A 31 4.94 16.44 0.44
C GLY A 31 4.10 17.18 -0.60
N GLU A 32 2.79 17.16 -0.39
CA GLU A 32 1.84 17.98 -1.14
C GLU A 32 1.34 19.13 -0.25
N PRO A 33 1.07 20.32 -0.81
CA PRO A 33 0.61 21.45 -0.01
C PRO A 33 -0.82 21.27 0.56
N THR A 34 -1.65 20.46 -0.10
CA THR A 34 -3.02 20.14 0.31
C THR A 34 -3.52 18.88 -0.43
N HIS A 35 -4.41 18.12 0.21
CA HIS A 35 -5.10 17.00 -0.44
C HIS A 35 -6.29 17.45 -1.30
N GLY A 36 -6.75 16.57 -2.18
CA GLY A 36 -7.98 16.74 -2.98
C GLY A 36 -7.85 17.66 -4.20
N VAL A 37 -6.63 18.09 -4.55
CA VAL A 37 -6.35 18.93 -5.72
C VAL A 37 -5.44 18.17 -6.67
N ASP A 38 -5.88 17.96 -7.91
CA ASP A 38 -5.12 17.16 -8.90
C ASP A 38 -3.85 17.86 -9.40
N ALA A 39 -3.78 19.20 -9.42
CA ALA A 39 -2.64 19.93 -9.99
C ALA A 39 -1.29 19.62 -9.31
N PRO A 40 -1.17 19.63 -7.96
CA PRO A 40 0.02 19.12 -7.27
C PRO A 40 0.36 17.67 -7.63
N LEU A 41 -0.66 16.80 -7.79
CA LEU A 41 -0.45 15.38 -8.10
C LEU A 41 0.08 15.17 -9.52
N LEU A 42 -0.38 15.96 -10.49
CA LEU A 42 0.13 15.94 -11.86
C LEU A 42 1.61 16.36 -11.90
N LEU A 43 1.98 17.39 -11.13
CA LEU A 43 3.38 17.81 -10.98
C LEU A 43 4.22 16.71 -10.33
N ARG A 44 3.72 16.13 -9.22
CA ARG A 44 4.32 14.97 -8.54
C ARG A 44 4.54 13.80 -9.49
N ASN A 45 3.56 13.48 -10.32
CA ASN A 45 3.67 12.42 -11.32
C ASN A 45 4.76 12.72 -12.33
N ALA A 46 4.80 13.94 -12.89
CA ALA A 46 5.85 14.33 -13.83
C ALA A 46 7.26 14.19 -13.22
N LEU A 47 7.41 14.57 -11.96
CA LEU A 47 8.67 14.40 -11.22
C LEU A 47 9.00 12.92 -10.99
N PHE A 48 8.04 12.10 -10.54
CA PHE A 48 8.23 10.66 -10.34
C PHE A 48 8.71 9.96 -11.60
N ARG A 49 8.12 10.28 -12.76
CA ARG A 49 8.55 9.73 -14.05
C ARG A 49 10.01 10.05 -14.33
N GLN A 50 10.42 11.30 -14.14
CA GLN A 50 11.81 11.70 -14.35
C GLN A 50 12.78 11.04 -13.35
N LEU A 51 12.40 10.91 -12.08
CA LEU A 51 13.21 10.23 -11.07
C LEU A 51 13.40 8.75 -11.39
N VAL A 52 12.37 8.08 -11.89
CA VAL A 52 12.46 6.69 -12.35
C VAL A 52 13.34 6.57 -13.60
N GLU A 53 13.08 7.40 -14.61
CA GLU A 53 13.71 7.30 -15.92
C GLU A 53 15.18 7.75 -15.92
N ARG A 54 15.53 8.74 -15.08
CA ARG A 54 16.84 9.41 -15.11
C ARG A 54 17.69 9.12 -13.89
N GLU A 55 17.07 9.02 -12.71
CA GLU A 55 17.79 8.89 -11.43
C GLU A 55 17.73 7.46 -10.85
N GLY A 56 17.09 6.52 -11.55
CA GLY A 56 17.12 5.09 -11.22
C GLY A 56 16.23 4.66 -10.05
N TYR A 57 15.30 5.50 -9.60
CA TYR A 57 14.31 5.08 -8.60
C TYR A 57 13.42 3.96 -9.17
N ARG A 58 13.10 2.96 -8.35
CA ARG A 58 12.31 1.79 -8.76
C ARG A 58 11.09 1.51 -7.87
N THR A 59 10.85 2.31 -6.85
CA THR A 59 9.65 2.20 -6.02
C THR A 59 8.99 3.57 -5.92
N VAL A 60 7.70 3.61 -6.25
CA VAL A 60 6.84 4.77 -6.03
C VAL A 60 5.96 4.46 -4.83
N THR A 61 5.99 5.34 -3.83
CA THR A 61 5.20 5.18 -2.61
C THR A 61 4.16 6.30 -2.51
N ILE A 62 2.92 5.95 -2.16
CA ILE A 62 1.82 6.90 -1.92
C ILE A 62 1.34 6.75 -0.48
N GLU A 63 0.94 7.85 0.14
CA GLU A 63 0.29 7.88 1.46
C GLU A 63 -1.10 7.24 1.36
N SER A 64 -1.11 5.92 1.35
CA SER A 64 -2.27 5.07 1.13
C SER A 64 -2.05 3.75 1.85
N ASP A 65 -3.16 3.05 2.13
CA ASP A 65 -3.20 1.71 2.73
C ASP A 65 -2.16 0.76 2.10
N CYS A 66 -1.26 0.24 2.93
CA CYS A 66 -0.16 -0.63 2.54
C CYS A 66 -0.59 -2.04 2.11
N VAL A 67 -1.74 -2.53 2.59
CA VAL A 67 -2.34 -3.80 2.19
C VAL A 67 -3.07 -3.63 0.87
N ALA A 68 -3.91 -2.60 0.74
CA ALA A 68 -4.61 -2.29 -0.51
C ALA A 68 -3.63 -2.00 -1.65
N GLY A 69 -2.51 -1.32 -1.36
CA GLY A 69 -1.47 -1.00 -2.33
C GLY A 69 -0.85 -2.22 -3.03
N LEU A 70 -0.93 -3.41 -2.44
CA LEU A 70 -0.49 -4.66 -3.09
C LEU A 70 -1.28 -4.95 -4.37
N LEU A 71 -2.57 -4.60 -4.42
CA LEU A 71 -3.40 -4.74 -5.63
C LEU A 71 -2.88 -3.85 -6.76
N VAL A 72 -2.44 -2.62 -6.44
CA VAL A 72 -1.87 -1.70 -7.42
C VAL A 72 -0.52 -2.23 -7.92
N ASP A 73 0.32 -2.73 -7.01
CA ASP A 73 1.63 -3.29 -7.35
C ASP A 73 1.52 -4.52 -8.26
N ASP A 74 0.59 -5.44 -7.95
CA ASP A 74 0.30 -6.61 -8.79
C ASP A 74 -0.21 -6.19 -10.17
N TYR A 75 -1.10 -5.20 -10.24
CA TYR A 75 -1.56 -4.67 -11.52
C TYR A 75 -0.42 -4.07 -12.34
N VAL A 76 0.40 -3.18 -11.77
CA VAL A 76 1.46 -2.52 -12.56
C VAL A 76 2.57 -3.50 -12.96
N THR A 77 2.82 -4.55 -12.18
CA THR A 77 3.92 -5.50 -12.44
C THR A 77 3.51 -6.70 -13.28
N THR A 78 2.28 -7.19 -13.14
CA THR A 78 1.79 -8.41 -13.83
C THR A 78 0.65 -8.12 -14.81
N GLY A 79 -0.15 -7.09 -14.55
CA GLY A 79 -1.40 -6.80 -15.27
C GLY A 79 -2.62 -7.55 -14.73
N ALA A 80 -2.56 -8.07 -13.51
CA ALA A 80 -3.68 -8.71 -12.85
C ALA A 80 -4.82 -7.71 -12.58
N GLY A 81 -6.06 -8.13 -12.81
CA GLY A 81 -7.27 -7.30 -12.66
C GLY A 81 -7.40 -6.23 -13.73
N THR A 82 -8.35 -5.32 -13.52
CA THR A 82 -8.58 -4.15 -14.38
C THR A 82 -8.12 -2.86 -13.69
N LEU A 83 -7.80 -1.83 -14.49
CA LEU A 83 -7.48 -0.51 -13.93
C LEU A 83 -8.62 0.02 -13.06
N ASP A 84 -9.88 -0.23 -13.41
CA ASP A 84 -11.02 0.27 -12.65
C ASP A 84 -11.12 -0.37 -11.26
N GLU A 85 -11.00 -1.69 -11.18
CA GLU A 85 -10.98 -2.43 -9.90
C GLU A 85 -9.80 -1.99 -9.02
N VAL A 86 -8.63 -1.79 -9.61
CA VAL A 86 -7.41 -1.38 -8.90
C VAL A 86 -7.53 0.05 -8.38
N MET A 87 -8.11 0.96 -9.17
CA MET A 87 -8.37 2.32 -8.69
C MET A 87 -9.44 2.34 -7.60
N GLU A 88 -10.43 1.46 -7.65
CA GLU A 88 -11.49 1.39 -6.63
C GLU A 88 -10.99 0.81 -5.29
N ARG A 89 -10.16 -0.24 -5.35
CA ARG A 89 -9.82 -1.06 -4.17
C ARG A 89 -8.37 -0.96 -3.70
N GLY A 90 -7.48 -0.43 -4.54
CA GLY A 90 -6.05 -0.39 -4.28
C GLY A 90 -5.56 0.85 -3.54
N PHE A 91 -6.47 1.74 -3.16
CA PHE A 91 -6.16 3.03 -2.53
C PHE A 91 -7.01 3.27 -1.29
N GLY A 92 -6.38 3.78 -0.23
CA GLY A 92 -7.07 4.41 0.91
C GLY A 92 -7.36 5.88 0.64
N HIS A 93 -7.99 6.55 1.62
CA HIS A 93 -8.29 7.98 1.69
C HIS A 93 -9.08 8.52 0.48
N GLY A 94 -9.81 7.65 -0.23
CA GLY A 94 -10.50 7.97 -1.47
C GLY A 94 -9.59 8.37 -2.64
N LEU A 95 -8.26 8.16 -2.52
CA LEU A 95 -7.25 8.55 -3.51
C LEU A 95 -7.43 7.85 -4.86
N GLY A 96 -8.17 6.74 -4.86
CA GLY A 96 -8.61 6.02 -6.06
C GLY A 96 -9.45 6.86 -7.04
N LYS A 97 -10.14 7.89 -6.54
CA LYS A 97 -10.99 8.80 -7.34
C LYS A 97 -10.19 9.86 -8.10
N SER A 98 -8.91 10.04 -7.77
CA SER A 98 -8.07 11.05 -8.43
C SER A 98 -7.71 10.63 -9.85
N THR A 99 -7.93 11.55 -10.80
CA THR A 99 -7.51 11.37 -12.19
C THR A 99 -5.99 11.26 -12.28
N ALA A 100 -5.27 12.07 -11.50
CA ALA A 100 -3.81 12.06 -11.47
C ALA A 100 -3.25 10.72 -10.96
N ASN A 101 -3.83 10.12 -9.91
CA ASN A 101 -3.39 8.80 -9.44
C ASN A 101 -3.68 7.71 -10.48
N ARG A 102 -4.84 7.77 -11.16
CA ARG A 102 -5.14 6.87 -12.28
C ARG A 102 -4.10 6.99 -13.41
N GLU A 103 -3.69 8.20 -13.76
CA GLU A 103 -2.64 8.44 -14.76
C GLU A 103 -1.26 7.93 -14.32
N LEU A 104 -0.95 8.01 -13.02
CA LEU A 104 0.27 7.45 -12.46
C LEU A 104 0.29 5.93 -12.62
N VAL A 105 -0.76 5.24 -12.16
CA VAL A 105 -0.88 3.77 -12.25
C VAL A 105 -0.83 3.30 -13.70
N ARG A 106 -1.53 4.00 -14.61
CA ARG A 106 -1.47 3.71 -16.05
C ARG A 106 -0.06 3.84 -16.61
N TRP A 107 0.65 4.92 -16.26
CA TRP A 107 2.03 5.11 -16.70
C TRP A 107 2.96 4.03 -16.12
N MET A 108 2.85 3.68 -14.84
CA MET A 108 3.67 2.63 -14.21
C MET A 108 3.47 1.29 -14.93
N ARG A 109 2.21 0.93 -15.26
CA ARG A 109 1.91 -0.28 -16.03
C ARG A 109 2.55 -0.26 -17.42
N ALA A 110 2.45 0.87 -18.13
CA ALA A 110 3.06 1.03 -19.45
C ALA A 110 4.59 0.98 -19.38
N PHE A 111 5.19 1.62 -18.36
CA PHE A 111 6.64 1.59 -18.13
C PHE A 111 7.16 0.17 -17.89
N ASN A 112 6.38 -0.67 -17.21
CA ASN A 112 6.75 -2.04 -16.87
C ASN A 112 6.54 -3.07 -17.99
N ALA A 113 5.72 -2.77 -19.01
CA ALA A 113 5.21 -3.76 -19.96
C ALA A 113 6.31 -4.61 -20.63
N ASP A 114 7.40 -3.98 -21.05
CA ASP A 114 8.50 -4.64 -21.78
C ASP A 114 9.79 -4.76 -20.94
N ARG A 115 9.68 -4.59 -19.61
CA ARG A 115 10.85 -4.59 -18.72
C ARG A 115 11.02 -5.92 -17.98
N PRO A 116 12.27 -6.37 -17.77
CA PRO A 116 12.56 -7.48 -16.86
C PRO A 116 12.18 -7.11 -15.44
N ALA A 117 11.84 -8.09 -14.61
CA ALA A 117 11.38 -7.87 -13.24
C ALA A 117 12.32 -6.98 -12.39
N SER A 118 13.63 -7.10 -12.60
CA SER A 118 14.66 -6.30 -11.92
C SER A 118 14.66 -4.81 -12.28
N ASP A 119 14.01 -4.42 -13.38
CA ASP A 119 13.95 -3.03 -13.87
C ASP A 119 12.52 -2.47 -13.84
N ARG A 120 11.54 -3.24 -13.34
CA ARG A 120 10.18 -2.77 -13.17
C ARG A 120 10.09 -1.80 -12.00
N VAL A 121 9.25 -0.79 -12.15
CA VAL A 121 8.81 0.05 -11.03
C VAL A 121 7.78 -0.72 -10.19
N ARG A 122 7.93 -0.64 -8.87
CA ARG A 122 7.00 -1.13 -7.87
C ARG A 122 6.14 0.00 -7.31
N PHE A 123 4.92 -0.34 -6.91
CA PHE A 123 4.03 0.52 -6.13
C PHE A 123 4.02 0.08 -4.67
N ALA A 124 3.94 1.02 -3.73
CA ALA A 124 3.60 0.70 -2.35
C ALA A 124 2.72 1.79 -1.72
N GLY A 125 1.71 1.36 -0.97
CA GLY A 125 1.12 2.21 0.08
C GLY A 125 2.03 2.18 1.30
N PHE A 126 2.25 3.32 1.95
CA PHE A 126 3.06 3.37 3.18
C PHE A 126 2.25 3.70 4.45
N ASP A 127 0.95 3.93 4.31
CA ASP A 127 0.06 4.18 5.44
C ASP A 127 -0.57 2.87 5.93
N GLY A 128 -1.04 2.86 7.17
CA GLY A 128 -1.78 1.72 7.71
C GLY A 128 -3.12 1.53 6.98
N PRO A 129 -3.78 0.36 7.14
CA PRO A 129 -5.15 0.13 6.68
C PRO A 129 -6.16 0.85 7.60
N LEU A 130 -5.94 2.14 7.80
CA LEU A 130 -6.63 3.03 8.71
C LEU A 130 -7.17 4.22 7.94
N GLU A 131 -8.31 4.72 8.40
CA GLU A 131 -9.01 5.88 7.88
C GLU A 131 -9.32 6.83 9.03
N MET A 132 -9.75 8.06 8.72
CA MET A 132 -9.99 9.06 9.78
C MET A 132 -11.04 8.60 10.80
N ALA A 133 -12.09 7.90 10.35
CA ALA A 133 -13.23 7.52 11.18
C ALA A 133 -13.37 6.01 11.40
N TYR A 134 -12.53 5.18 10.75
CA TYR A 134 -12.64 3.73 10.80
C TYR A 134 -11.30 3.05 10.45
N ALA A 135 -11.25 1.74 10.57
CA ALA A 135 -10.14 0.91 10.07
C ALA A 135 -10.69 -0.09 9.06
N ALA A 136 -9.88 -0.46 8.07
CA ALA A 136 -10.29 -1.51 7.13
C ALA A 136 -10.44 -2.86 7.85
N SER A 137 -11.26 -3.74 7.29
CA SER A 137 -11.39 -5.11 7.78
C SER A 137 -10.02 -5.80 7.79
N PRO A 138 -9.64 -6.50 8.87
CA PRO A 138 -8.36 -7.22 8.95
C PRO A 138 -8.37 -8.52 8.12
N ARG A 139 -9.48 -8.79 7.40
CA ARG A 139 -9.72 -10.01 6.63
C ARG A 139 -8.53 -10.36 5.75
N GLU A 140 -8.14 -9.48 4.84
CA GLU A 140 -7.10 -9.77 3.85
C GLU A 140 -5.77 -10.16 4.51
N ALA A 141 -5.35 -9.41 5.54
CA ALA A 141 -4.11 -9.69 6.25
C ALA A 141 -4.14 -11.04 6.97
N ILE A 142 -5.21 -11.33 7.70
CA ILE A 142 -5.32 -12.55 8.51
C ILE A 142 -5.55 -13.79 7.64
N THR A 143 -6.39 -13.70 6.59
CA THR A 143 -6.64 -14.85 5.70
C THR A 143 -5.43 -15.15 4.83
N SER A 144 -4.71 -14.14 4.35
CA SER A 144 -3.46 -14.36 3.60
C SER A 144 -2.37 -14.98 4.48
N LEU A 145 -2.23 -14.52 5.74
CA LEU A 145 -1.33 -15.16 6.71
C LEU A 145 -1.69 -16.63 6.95
N HIS A 146 -2.98 -16.90 7.21
CA HIS A 146 -3.47 -18.26 7.44
C HIS A 146 -3.19 -19.17 6.24
N ARG A 147 -3.47 -18.71 5.01
CA ARG A 147 -3.21 -19.45 3.78
C ARG A 147 -1.73 -19.78 3.61
N VAL A 148 -0.85 -18.80 3.78
CA VAL A 148 0.61 -19.02 3.68
C VAL A 148 1.07 -20.08 4.67
N LEU A 149 0.61 -20.02 5.92
CA LEU A 149 0.96 -21.02 6.92
C LEU A 149 0.37 -22.39 6.58
N ALA A 150 -0.89 -22.45 6.17
CA ALA A 150 -1.57 -23.70 5.82
C ALA A 150 -0.91 -24.44 4.64
N ASP A 151 -0.30 -23.71 3.71
CA ASP A 151 0.43 -24.29 2.58
C ASP A 151 1.78 -24.91 2.99
N HIS A 152 2.31 -24.59 4.18
CA HIS A 152 3.70 -24.91 4.57
C HIS A 152 3.87 -25.61 5.93
N VAL A 153 2.85 -25.64 6.78
CA VAL A 153 2.90 -26.32 8.09
C VAL A 153 1.89 -27.45 8.19
N ASP A 154 2.12 -28.39 9.10
CA ASP A 154 1.14 -29.42 9.42
C ASP A 154 -0.19 -28.80 9.88
N ALA A 155 -1.31 -29.30 9.37
CA ALA A 155 -2.64 -28.77 9.70
C ALA A 155 -2.95 -28.80 11.21
N GLY A 156 -2.33 -29.72 11.97
CA GLY A 156 -2.47 -29.80 13.43
C GLY A 156 -1.76 -28.68 14.20
N LEU A 157 -0.89 -27.91 13.56
CA LEU A 157 -0.22 -26.74 14.15
C LEU A 157 -0.99 -25.44 13.94
N LEU A 158 -1.97 -25.42 13.02
CA LEU A 158 -2.79 -24.23 12.79
C LEU A 158 -3.74 -24.02 13.97
N PRO A 159 -3.81 -22.80 14.54
CA PRO A 159 -4.66 -22.53 15.71
C PRO A 159 -6.16 -22.54 15.37
N CYS A 160 -6.51 -22.43 14.08
CA CYS A 160 -7.89 -22.47 13.61
C CYS A 160 -7.99 -22.84 12.13
N THR A 161 -9.23 -23.12 11.69
CA THR A 161 -9.54 -23.34 10.27
C THR A 161 -9.87 -22.03 9.56
N ALA A 162 -9.76 -22.01 8.23
CA ALA A 162 -10.19 -20.87 7.42
C ALA A 162 -11.68 -20.53 7.64
N GLY A 163 -12.55 -21.54 7.84
CA GLY A 163 -13.97 -21.33 8.16
C GLY A 163 -14.19 -20.70 9.54
N THR A 164 -13.31 -20.98 10.50
CA THR A 164 -13.32 -20.31 11.81
C THR A 164 -13.01 -18.82 11.65
N LEU A 165 -11.97 -18.49 10.87
CA LEU A 165 -11.61 -17.10 10.57
C LEU A 165 -12.74 -16.38 9.84
N ASP A 166 -13.32 -16.97 8.80
CA ASP A 166 -14.39 -16.35 8.02
C ASP A 166 -15.61 -15.99 8.88
N ARG A 167 -16.03 -16.92 9.74
CA ARG A 167 -17.11 -16.69 10.71
C ARG A 167 -16.76 -15.58 11.70
N LEU A 168 -15.54 -15.56 12.22
CA LEU A 168 -15.10 -14.53 13.19
C LEU A 168 -14.86 -13.18 12.54
N LEU A 169 -14.51 -13.12 11.26
CA LEU A 169 -14.28 -11.91 10.46
C LEU A 169 -15.57 -11.28 9.94
N GLY A 170 -16.60 -12.09 9.64
CA GLY A 170 -17.94 -11.65 9.24
C GLY A 170 -17.95 -10.63 8.11
N ALA A 171 -19.07 -9.93 7.89
CA ALA A 171 -19.14 -8.89 6.84
C ALA A 171 -18.07 -7.80 7.07
N ASP A 172 -17.40 -7.34 6.01
CA ASP A 172 -16.30 -6.37 6.15
C ASP A 172 -16.80 -5.00 6.61
N GLU A 173 -18.04 -4.64 6.25
CA GLU A 173 -18.67 -3.35 6.54
C GLU A 173 -18.84 -3.08 8.04
N ARG A 174 -18.87 -4.13 8.87
CA ARG A 174 -18.99 -3.98 10.33
C ARG A 174 -17.70 -3.44 10.96
N TRP A 175 -16.57 -3.59 10.29
CA TRP A 175 -15.28 -3.04 10.75
C TRP A 175 -15.16 -1.55 10.42
N THR A 176 -15.90 -1.10 9.39
CA THR A 176 -15.77 0.23 8.81
C THR A 176 -16.86 1.20 9.25
N ASP A 177 -17.57 0.94 10.36
CA ASP A 177 -18.63 1.83 10.85
C ASP A 177 -18.02 3.18 11.34
N PRO A 178 -18.26 4.30 10.64
CA PRO A 178 -17.67 5.59 11.01
C PRO A 178 -18.23 6.13 12.33
N ALA A 179 -19.37 5.62 12.82
CA ALA A 179 -19.90 6.00 14.12
C ALA A 179 -18.94 5.64 15.25
N ALA A 180 -18.09 4.62 15.06
CA ALA A 180 -17.08 4.19 16.03
C ALA A 180 -16.11 5.30 16.48
N MET A 181 -15.90 6.32 15.63
CA MET A 181 -15.07 7.50 15.95
C MET A 181 -15.64 8.31 17.12
N LEU A 182 -16.97 8.39 17.24
CA LEU A 182 -17.67 9.20 18.25
C LEU A 182 -18.41 8.36 19.29
N ASP A 183 -18.71 7.10 18.96
CA ASP A 183 -19.40 6.15 19.82
C ASP A 183 -18.63 4.82 19.86
N PRO A 184 -17.86 4.55 20.93
CA PRO A 184 -17.12 3.31 21.07
C PRO A 184 -17.98 2.05 21.04
N SER A 185 -19.29 2.15 21.31
CA SER A 185 -20.20 0.99 21.28
C SER A 185 -20.54 0.53 19.85
N ALA A 186 -20.36 1.41 18.86
CA ALA A 186 -20.47 1.06 17.44
C ALA A 186 -19.24 0.30 16.92
N SER A 187 -18.12 0.28 17.67
CA SER A 187 -16.91 -0.40 17.24
C SER A 187 -17.03 -1.92 17.34
N PHE A 188 -17.03 -2.61 16.20
CA PHE A 188 -16.96 -4.06 16.16
C PHE A 188 -15.67 -4.62 16.80
N GLY A 189 -14.59 -3.83 16.83
CA GLY A 189 -13.33 -4.21 17.48
C GLY A 189 -13.43 -4.50 18.98
N ARG A 190 -14.55 -4.12 19.63
CA ARG A 190 -14.83 -4.43 21.05
C ARG A 190 -15.69 -5.68 21.27
N SER A 191 -16.10 -6.35 20.20
CA SER A 191 -16.92 -7.57 20.28
C SER A 191 -16.13 -8.77 20.83
N ALA A 192 -16.84 -9.79 21.31
CA ALA A 192 -16.22 -11.03 21.76
C ALA A 192 -15.53 -11.77 20.58
N GLU A 193 -16.13 -11.69 19.40
CA GLU A 193 -15.60 -12.25 18.16
C GLU A 193 -14.29 -11.58 17.75
N ALA A 194 -14.21 -10.24 17.81
CA ALA A 194 -12.97 -9.52 17.57
C ALA A 194 -11.89 -9.86 18.61
N GLY A 195 -12.27 -10.03 19.88
CA GLY A 195 -11.36 -10.50 20.94
C GLY A 195 -10.80 -11.90 20.66
N GLN A 196 -11.66 -12.83 20.23
CA GLN A 196 -11.22 -14.18 19.84
C GLN A 196 -10.33 -14.14 18.58
N LEU A 197 -10.70 -13.34 17.58
CA LEU A 197 -9.93 -13.17 16.35
C LEU A 197 -8.52 -12.62 16.67
N ARG A 198 -8.41 -11.69 17.62
CA ARG A 198 -7.12 -11.15 18.04
C ARG A 198 -6.19 -12.22 18.59
N LEU A 199 -6.70 -13.10 19.47
CA LEU A 199 -5.91 -14.22 20.00
C LEU A 199 -5.43 -15.15 18.89
N LEU A 200 -6.30 -15.50 17.94
CA LEU A 200 -5.93 -16.33 16.80
C LEU A 200 -4.89 -15.64 15.89
N ALA A 201 -5.00 -14.32 15.69
CA ALA A 201 -4.02 -13.56 14.94
C ALA A 201 -2.66 -13.54 15.65
N ASP A 202 -2.63 -13.42 16.98
CA ASP A 202 -1.41 -13.51 17.78
C ASP A 202 -0.77 -14.92 17.67
N ASP A 203 -1.57 -15.99 17.74
CA ASP A 203 -1.09 -17.37 17.57
C ASP A 203 -0.54 -17.62 16.15
N LEU A 204 -1.21 -17.12 15.11
CA LEU A 204 -0.73 -17.20 13.73
C LEU A 204 0.58 -16.41 13.54
N GLY A 205 0.71 -15.25 14.17
CA GLY A 205 1.94 -14.45 14.16
C GLY A 205 3.10 -15.18 14.84
N ALA A 206 2.87 -15.76 16.01
CA ALA A 206 3.87 -16.57 16.70
C ALA A 206 4.30 -17.80 15.88
N LEU A 207 3.36 -18.43 15.18
CA LEU A 207 3.66 -19.55 14.28
C LEU A 207 4.49 -19.10 13.07
N LEU A 208 4.16 -17.95 12.46
CA LEU A 208 4.96 -17.35 11.40
C LEU A 208 6.40 -17.09 11.86
N ASP A 209 6.59 -16.46 13.01
CA ASP A 209 7.91 -16.17 13.54
C ASP A 209 8.73 -17.45 13.76
N ALA A 210 8.11 -18.48 14.34
CA ALA A 210 8.75 -19.78 14.56
C ALA A 210 9.17 -20.48 13.26
N TRP A 211 8.38 -20.33 12.18
CA TRP A 211 8.60 -21.00 10.89
C TRP A 211 9.26 -20.13 9.84
N THR A 212 9.53 -18.85 10.12
CA THR A 212 10.14 -17.90 9.20
C THR A 212 11.44 -18.43 8.54
N PRO A 213 12.39 -19.06 9.28
CA PRO A 213 13.59 -19.60 8.64
C PRO A 213 13.31 -20.66 7.58
N HIS A 214 12.32 -21.53 7.82
CA HIS A 214 11.91 -22.56 6.88
C HIS A 214 11.21 -21.93 5.67
N LEU A 215 10.26 -21.01 5.92
CA LEU A 215 9.51 -20.30 4.89
C LEU A 215 10.45 -19.55 3.95
N ILE A 216 11.43 -18.82 4.47
CA ILE A 216 12.44 -18.13 3.64
C ILE A 216 13.18 -19.12 2.75
N ALA A 217 13.60 -20.28 3.29
CA ALA A 217 14.36 -21.28 2.53
C ALA A 217 13.56 -21.92 1.39
N VAL A 218 12.24 -22.07 1.54
CA VAL A 218 11.38 -22.71 0.52
C VAL A 218 10.74 -21.72 -0.46
N THR A 219 10.56 -20.46 -0.06
CA THR A 219 9.90 -19.41 -0.87
C THR A 219 10.86 -18.47 -1.60
N SER A 220 12.10 -18.30 -1.10
CA SER A 220 13.10 -17.47 -1.78
C SER A 220 13.70 -18.24 -2.95
N ARG A 221 13.19 -17.99 -4.16
CA ARG A 221 13.81 -18.42 -5.43
C ARG A 221 14.15 -17.23 -6.29
#